data_AF-A0A521VC10-F1
#
_entry.id   AF-A0A521VC10-F1
#
_cell.length_a   1.000
_cell.length_b   1.000
_cell.length_c   1.000
_cell.angle_alpha   90.00
_cell.angle_beta   90.00
_cell.angle_gamma   90.00
#
_symmetry.space_group_name_H-M   'P 1'
#
loop_
_entity.id
_entity.type
_entity.pdbx_description
1 polymer ?
#
loop_
_entity_poly.entity_id
_entity_poly.type
_entity_poly.pdbx_seq_one_letter_code
_entity_poly.pdbx_strand_id
1 'polypeptide(L)'
;MKQKRTATARPSSETMVYSPQTKHLFTKGEQAFFEKADRNELFSPKYWKKQKERIGLLTREYFEANPGQPLKLVVIAILKKSFPDNIPATYLLEVVAHITQEWAELKSEAVQA
;
A
#
# COMPACT_ATOMS: atom_id res chain seq x y z
N MET A 1 -14.53 -32.78 40.77
CA MET A 1 -13.60 -31.73 40.28
C MET A 1 -14.39 -30.71 39.48
N LYS A 2 -14.55 -29.47 39.97
CA LYS A 2 -15.28 -28.40 39.26
C LYS A 2 -14.29 -27.57 38.44
N GLN A 3 -14.38 -27.64 37.12
CA GLN A 3 -13.60 -26.79 36.21
C GLN A 3 -14.08 -25.34 36.33
N LYS A 4 -13.20 -24.44 36.77
CA LYS A 4 -13.42 -22.99 36.70
C LYS A 4 -13.34 -22.59 35.22
N ARG A 5 -14.47 -22.16 34.64
CA ARG A 5 -14.48 -21.45 33.36
C ARG A 5 -13.82 -20.08 33.58
N THR A 6 -12.64 -19.88 33.02
CA THR A 6 -12.03 -18.56 32.92
C THR A 6 -12.89 -17.71 32.00
N ALA A 7 -13.42 -16.60 32.53
CA ALA A 7 -14.11 -15.62 31.73
C ALA A 7 -13.11 -15.04 30.73
N THR A 8 -13.37 -15.24 29.44
CA THR A 8 -12.67 -14.56 28.35
C THR A 8 -12.84 -13.06 28.58
N ALA A 9 -11.73 -12.35 28.86
CA ALA A 9 -11.74 -10.90 29.00
C ALA A 9 -12.40 -10.29 27.75
N ARG A 10 -13.45 -9.49 27.94
CA ARG A 10 -14.04 -8.71 26.85
C ARG A 10 -12.95 -7.79 26.30
N PRO A 11 -12.79 -7.65 24.98
CA PRO A 11 -11.87 -6.66 24.44
C PRO A 11 -12.26 -5.29 24.98
N SER A 12 -11.27 -4.54 25.43
CA SER A 12 -11.40 -3.22 26.05
C SER A 12 -12.32 -2.32 25.23
N SER A 13 -13.26 -1.65 25.89
CA SER A 13 -14.10 -0.61 25.32
C SER A 13 -13.22 0.55 24.83
N GLU A 14 -12.72 0.49 23.60
CA GLU A 14 -12.11 1.65 22.97
C GLU A 14 -13.15 2.77 22.89
N THR A 15 -12.78 3.96 23.36
CA THR A 15 -13.66 5.12 23.32
C THR A 15 -13.93 5.47 21.85
N MET A 16 -15.20 5.34 21.44
CA MET A 16 -15.66 5.79 20.13
C MET A 16 -15.69 7.32 20.11
N VAL A 17 -15.18 7.92 19.05
CA VAL A 17 -15.16 9.35 18.81
C VAL A 17 -15.94 9.64 17.53
N TYR A 18 -16.84 10.61 17.60
CA TYR A 18 -17.63 11.04 16.45
C TYR A 18 -16.79 11.90 15.52
N SER A 19 -16.73 11.53 14.24
CA SER A 19 -16.17 12.37 13.18
C SER A 19 -17.27 13.21 12.53
N PRO A 20 -17.26 14.55 12.67
CA PRO A 20 -18.25 15.43 12.03
C PRO A 20 -18.20 15.40 10.51
N GLN A 21 -17.02 15.10 9.93
CA GLN A 21 -16.76 15.13 8.49
C GLN A 21 -17.44 13.96 7.77
N THR A 22 -17.34 12.76 8.35
CA THR A 22 -17.92 11.54 7.76
C THR A 22 -19.25 11.16 8.40
N LYS A 23 -19.65 11.82 9.49
CA LYS A 23 -20.84 11.51 10.31
C LYS A 23 -20.83 10.07 10.85
N HIS A 24 -19.63 9.50 11.04
CA HIS A 24 -19.42 8.16 11.57
C HIS A 24 -18.72 8.18 12.93
N LEU A 25 -18.92 7.12 13.70
CA LEU A 25 -18.18 6.84 14.93
C LEU A 25 -16.98 5.97 14.59
N PHE A 26 -15.80 6.42 14.99
CA PHE A 26 -14.54 5.69 14.82
C PHE A 26 -13.90 5.48 16.19
N THR A 27 -13.05 4.47 16.33
CA THR A 27 -12.19 4.39 17.51
C THR A 27 -11.14 5.51 17.46
N LYS A 28 -10.55 5.84 18.63
CA LYS A 28 -9.42 6.79 18.67
C LYS A 28 -8.26 6.35 17.76
N GLY A 29 -8.04 5.05 17.62
CA GLY A 29 -7.00 4.50 16.74
C GLY A 29 -7.31 4.76 15.27
N GLU A 30 -8.54 4.54 14.84
CA GLU A 30 -9.01 4.80 13.48
C GLU A 30 -8.95 6.29 13.12
N GLN A 31 -9.38 7.17 14.01
CA GLN A 31 -9.25 8.63 13.80
C GLN A 31 -7.79 9.04 13.64
N ALA A 32 -6.90 8.58 14.52
CA ALA A 32 -5.48 8.88 14.42
C ALA A 32 -4.85 8.32 13.13
N PHE A 33 -5.36 7.20 12.61
CA PHE A 33 -4.97 6.65 11.32
C PHE A 33 -5.39 7.57 10.16
N PHE A 34 -6.65 7.98 10.11
CA PHE A 34 -7.16 8.86 9.05
C PHE A 34 -6.46 10.22 9.04
N GLU A 35 -6.24 10.83 10.22
CA GLU A 35 -5.50 12.09 10.32
C GLU A 35 -4.06 11.98 9.80
N LYS A 36 -3.37 10.85 10.08
CA LYS A 36 -2.03 10.59 9.52
C LYS A 36 -2.09 10.30 8.02
N ALA A 37 -3.16 9.67 7.54
CA ALA A 37 -3.37 9.40 6.13
C ALA A 37 -3.52 10.69 5.34
N ASP A 38 -4.38 11.61 5.82
CA ASP A 38 -4.62 12.91 5.21
C ASP A 38 -3.36 13.79 5.16
N ARG A 39 -2.49 13.67 6.17
CA ARG A 39 -1.20 14.37 6.20
C ARG A 39 -0.08 13.68 5.42
N ASN A 40 -0.34 12.53 4.76
CA ASN A 40 0.69 11.68 4.14
C ASN A 40 1.82 11.28 5.13
N GLU A 41 1.49 11.10 6.40
CA GLU A 41 2.43 10.72 7.48
C GLU A 41 2.37 9.23 7.84
N LEU A 42 1.57 8.45 7.11
CA LEU A 42 1.44 6.99 7.31
C LEU A 42 2.77 6.25 7.13
N PHE A 43 3.60 6.73 6.20
CA PHE A 43 4.83 6.08 5.82
C PHE A 43 6.02 7.03 5.97
N SER A 44 7.08 6.56 6.62
CA SER A 44 8.31 7.36 6.72
C SER A 44 8.92 7.60 5.33
N PRO A 45 9.60 8.73 5.09
CA PRO A 45 10.31 8.97 3.83
C PRO A 45 11.33 7.86 3.49
N LYS A 46 11.97 7.28 4.52
CA LYS A 46 12.89 6.15 4.37
C LYS A 46 12.20 4.88 3.88
N TYR A 47 10.98 4.60 4.36
CA TYR A 47 10.16 3.51 3.84
C TYR A 47 9.84 3.75 2.37
N TRP A 48 9.43 4.97 2.03
CA TRP A 48 9.05 5.32 0.66
C TRP A 48 10.21 5.18 -0.34
N LYS A 49 11.40 5.65 0.03
CA LYS A 49 12.61 5.48 -0.77
C LYS A 49 12.89 4.00 -1.07
N LYS A 50 12.87 3.15 -0.04
CA LYS A 50 13.08 1.70 -0.19
C LYS A 50 12.00 1.04 -1.06
N GLN A 51 10.76 1.51 -0.98
CA GLN A 51 9.68 0.97 -1.80
C GLN A 51 9.85 1.32 -3.28
N LYS A 52 10.26 2.55 -3.61
CA LYS A 52 10.58 2.92 -5.00
C LYS A 52 11.69 2.04 -5.57
N GLU A 53 12.78 1.85 -4.83
CA GLU A 53 13.88 0.96 -5.22
C GLU A 53 13.37 -0.48 -5.48
N ARG A 54 12.53 -1.01 -4.59
CA ARG A 54 11.91 -2.33 -4.75
C ARG A 54 10.98 -2.43 -5.96
N ILE A 55 10.21 -1.38 -6.24
CA ILE A 55 9.31 -1.33 -7.40
C ILE A 55 10.10 -1.39 -8.70
N GLY A 56 11.21 -0.66 -8.80
CA GLY A 56 12.01 -0.68 -10.02
C GLY A 56 12.63 -2.05 -10.28
N LEU A 57 13.17 -2.69 -9.22
CA LEU A 57 13.64 -4.07 -9.30
C LEU A 57 12.55 -5.03 -9.79
N LEU A 58 11.35 -4.97 -9.19
CA LEU A 58 10.23 -5.82 -9.62
C LEU A 58 9.81 -5.52 -11.06
N THR A 59 9.80 -4.26 -11.47
CA THR A 59 9.43 -3.86 -12.84
C THR A 59 10.37 -4.50 -13.86
N ARG A 60 11.68 -4.50 -13.58
CA ARG A 60 12.70 -5.16 -14.41
C ARG A 60 12.54 -6.68 -14.42
N GLU A 61 12.37 -7.30 -13.25
CA GLU A 61 12.12 -8.75 -13.16
C GLU A 61 10.89 -9.17 -13.98
N TYR A 62 9.81 -8.40 -13.92
CA TYR A 62 8.61 -8.65 -14.73
C TYR A 62 8.87 -8.45 -16.23
N PHE A 63 9.69 -7.46 -16.60
CA PHE A 63 10.04 -7.18 -17.99
C PHE A 63 10.89 -8.30 -18.58
N GLU A 64 11.92 -8.75 -17.86
CA GLU A 64 12.78 -9.86 -18.27
C GLU A 64 11.98 -11.16 -18.43
N ALA A 65 11.08 -11.43 -17.49
CA ALA A 65 10.24 -12.63 -17.55
C ALA A 65 9.19 -12.58 -18.67
N ASN A 66 8.57 -11.40 -18.90
CA ASN A 66 7.44 -11.26 -19.81
C ASN A 66 7.41 -9.87 -20.50
N PRO A 67 8.29 -9.59 -21.48
CA PRO A 67 8.41 -8.27 -22.10
C PRO A 67 7.16 -7.86 -22.90
N GLY A 68 6.38 -8.85 -23.36
CA GLY A 68 5.12 -8.65 -24.09
C GLY A 68 3.89 -8.38 -23.20
N GLN A 69 4.03 -8.42 -21.87
CA GLN A 69 2.88 -8.32 -20.98
C GLN A 69 2.22 -6.92 -21.04
N PRO A 70 0.87 -6.84 -21.06
CA PRO A 70 0.18 -5.56 -20.96
C PRO A 70 0.54 -4.82 -19.67
N LEU A 71 0.91 -3.54 -19.78
CA LEU A 71 1.32 -2.69 -18.65
C LEU A 71 0.31 -2.71 -17.49
N LYS A 72 -0.99 -2.73 -17.81
CA LYS A 72 -2.05 -2.82 -16.79
C LYS A 72 -1.88 -4.04 -15.87
N LEU A 73 -1.52 -5.20 -16.43
CA LEU A 73 -1.33 -6.43 -15.64
C LEU A 73 -0.06 -6.37 -14.80
N VAL A 74 1.01 -5.77 -15.35
CA VAL A 74 2.28 -5.54 -14.65
C VAL A 74 2.05 -4.65 -13.42
N VAL A 75 1.37 -3.51 -13.62
CA VAL A 75 1.02 -2.58 -12.54
C VAL A 75 0.21 -3.29 -11.45
N ILE A 76 -0.83 -4.04 -11.81
CA ILE A 76 -1.64 -4.78 -10.83
C ILE A 76 -0.78 -5.79 -10.05
N ALA A 77 0.11 -6.52 -10.73
CA ALA A 77 0.95 -7.54 -10.10
C ALA A 77 1.96 -6.91 -9.12
N ILE A 78 2.62 -5.82 -9.50
CA ILE A 78 3.57 -5.11 -8.65
C ILE A 78 2.85 -4.49 -7.44
N LEU A 79 1.70 -3.85 -7.66
CA LEU A 79 0.93 -3.25 -6.56
C LEU A 79 0.50 -4.29 -5.53
N LYS A 80 -0.01 -5.45 -5.98
CA LYS A 80 -0.41 -6.55 -5.08
C LYS A 80 0.75 -7.14 -4.28
N LYS A 81 1.98 -7.11 -4.80
CA LYS A 81 3.16 -7.71 -4.16
C LYS A 81 3.88 -6.76 -3.20
N SER A 82 3.82 -5.45 -3.46
CA SER A 82 4.66 -4.46 -2.78
C SER A 82 3.96 -3.72 -1.65
N PHE A 83 2.63 -3.72 -1.64
CA PHE A 83 1.86 -2.80 -0.80
C PHE A 83 0.72 -3.46 -0.03
N PRO A 84 0.47 -3.00 1.22
CA PRO A 84 -0.73 -3.36 1.95
C PRO A 84 -1.98 -2.69 1.35
N ASP A 85 -3.16 -3.23 1.66
CA ASP A 85 -4.44 -2.77 1.10
C ASP A 85 -4.81 -1.31 1.49
N ASN A 86 -4.15 -0.74 2.49
CA ASN A 86 -4.47 0.56 3.08
C ASN A 86 -3.53 1.70 2.65
N ILE A 87 -3.01 1.64 1.42
CA ILE A 87 -2.16 2.71 0.89
C ILE A 87 -2.97 3.94 0.43
N PRO A 88 -2.55 5.16 0.82
CA PRO A 88 -3.10 6.40 0.27
C PRO A 88 -3.00 6.48 -1.26
N ALA A 89 -4.07 7.00 -1.88
CA ALA A 89 -4.15 7.13 -3.33
C ALA A 89 -3.00 7.95 -3.95
N THR A 90 -2.47 8.94 -3.22
CA THR A 90 -1.31 9.76 -3.62
C THR A 90 -0.08 8.90 -3.94
N TYR A 91 0.25 7.95 -3.07
CA TYR A 91 1.35 7.02 -3.27
C TYR A 91 1.10 6.03 -4.40
N LEU A 92 -0.15 5.58 -4.59
CA LEU A 92 -0.50 4.71 -5.71
C LEU A 92 -0.22 5.40 -7.05
N LEU A 93 -0.61 6.67 -7.19
CA LEU A 93 -0.37 7.44 -8.42
C LEU A 93 1.13 7.58 -8.72
N GLU A 94 1.94 7.90 -7.71
CA GLU A 94 3.40 7.98 -7.86
C GLU A 94 4.01 6.66 -8.34
N VAL A 95 3.53 5.54 -7.81
CA VAL A 95 4.04 4.21 -8.16
C VAL A 95 3.67 3.84 -9.57
N VAL A 96 2.41 4.06 -9.95
CA VAL A 96 1.94 3.75 -11.30
C VAL A 96 2.72 4.57 -12.33
N ALA A 97 2.98 5.85 -12.04
CA ALA A 97 3.82 6.69 -12.88
C ALA A 97 5.24 6.11 -13.01
N HIS A 98 5.85 5.70 -11.89
CA HIS A 98 7.20 5.12 -11.89
C HIS A 98 7.29 3.82 -12.70
N ILE A 99 6.37 2.87 -12.48
CA ILE A 99 6.31 1.62 -13.24
C ILE A 99 6.11 1.90 -14.74
N THR A 100 5.22 2.83 -15.07
CA THR A 100 4.90 3.16 -16.48
C THR A 100 6.12 3.74 -17.19
N GLN A 101 6.84 4.64 -16.53
CA GLN A 101 8.06 5.25 -17.07
C GLN A 101 9.15 4.18 -17.27
N GLU A 102 9.46 3.40 -16.24
CA GLU A 102 10.53 2.39 -16.32
C GLU A 102 10.21 1.29 -17.33
N TRP A 103 8.94 0.88 -17.43
CA TRP A 103 8.50 -0.09 -18.45
C TRP A 103 8.64 0.44 -19.88
N ALA A 104 8.40 1.75 -20.09
CA ALA A 104 8.57 2.39 -21.39
C ALA A 104 10.07 2.49 -21.76
N GLU A 105 10.92 2.85 -20.79
CA GLU A 105 12.38 2.89 -20.95
C GLU A 105 12.92 1.51 -21.36
N LEU A 106 12.58 0.46 -20.60
CA LEU A 106 12.99 -0.93 -20.90
C LEU A 106 12.53 -1.41 -22.28
N LYS A 107 11.31 -1.05 -22.69
CA LYS A 107 10.83 -1.36 -24.05
C LYS A 107 11.62 -0.64 -25.12
N SER A 108 12.00 0.62 -24.90
CA SER A 108 12.76 1.39 -25.87
C SER A 108 14.18 0.86 -26.05
N GLU A 109 14.83 0.45 -24.96
CA GLU A 109 16.16 -0.16 -24.97
C GLU A 109 16.15 -1.52 -25.70
N ALA A 110 15.13 -2.34 -25.46
CA ALA A 110 14.98 -3.65 -26.11
C ALA A 110 14.72 -3.57 -27.63
N VAL A 111 14.26 -2.43 -28.15
CA VAL A 111 14.05 -2.21 -29.59
C VAL A 111 15.34 -1.72 -30.28
N GLN A 112 16.26 -1.13 -29.52
CA GLN A 112 17.54 -0.62 -30.03
C GLN A 112 18.68 -1.66 -29.97
N ALA A 113 18.50 -2.74 -29.18
CA ALA A 113 19.41 -3.88 -29.06
C ALA A 113 19.11 -4.97 -30.11
#